data_AF-A0A7D5V8P6-F1
#
_entry.id   AF-A0A7D5V8P6-F1
#
_cell.length_a   1.000
_cell.length_b   1.000
_cell.length_c   1.000
_cell.angle_alpha   90.00
_cell.angle_beta   90.00
_cell.angle_gamma   90.00
#
_symmetry.space_group_name_H-M   'P 1'
#
loop_
_entity.id
_entity.type
_entity.pdbx_description
1 polymer ?
#
loop_
_entity_poly.entity_id
_entity_poly.type
_entity_poly.pdbx_seq_one_letter_code
_entity_poly.pdbx_strand_id
1 'polypeptide(L)'
;MPPMMTTSAAIDPLIERNSSAFAQAFVQLLRRQVPAAPPDLLGLALQAASATERGDVCVPIPAGTDVDAWYRTGLVGRAGDFCPLIGELNRLYLARYHAYEARLAAQLRERCEAPAVGLNAAVDLSAQISRLFGAPSAEIDWQRVAAAAALQKQLMVISGGPGTGKTTTVVRLLALFQAQQLSQGQPPLRIMLAAPTGKAANRMQEAIRQARSKLPADLSALIPDTASTLHRLLGNQANAVQFRHHAAKPLVLDVLVVDEASMIDLALMSKLLDAMPRHARLVLLGDKDQLASVEAGAVMGDLCTDAALSPAFAAQLSDLTGQTISPEFSPSIMGDHVITLQKSYRFSGVIGQLAKAINGEQSKKVFELLHESAQSAPQADAPLQWQDSNPATHSAALLAPIWAGYAPYFAAVKAFAERMQQQPDDENAASVFAAFDQFRVLSPLRRGLASVEQINAQLEQSLAKRGLRLPDQAWYAGRAVLVPQNLYELNLFNGDIGLTLPDANGKLWVHFLEAEGGTRKVAPSRLASVETAFALTVHKSQGSEFAHVLLLLPSSESGASPLLSRELVYTAITRAKTKVTLWGEASTIRQAIAKKVERQSGLAERLLM
;
A
#
# COMPACT_ATOMS: atom_id res chain seq x y z
N MET A 1 -6.11 -33.63 6.32
CA MET A 1 -4.68 -34.01 6.38
C MET A 1 -4.06 -33.60 5.05
N PRO A 2 -3.14 -32.63 5.02
CA PRO A 2 -2.38 -32.36 3.80
C PRO A 2 -1.39 -33.53 3.57
N PRO A 3 -0.96 -33.79 2.32
CA PRO A 3 -0.06 -34.89 2.06
C PRO A 3 1.33 -34.57 2.62
N MET A 4 1.87 -35.50 3.40
CA MET A 4 3.30 -35.53 3.76
C MET A 4 4.10 -35.63 2.46
N MET A 5 4.86 -34.57 2.13
CA MET A 5 5.91 -34.66 1.12
C MET A 5 7.03 -35.53 1.68
N THR A 6 7.28 -36.64 1.01
CA THR A 6 8.38 -37.56 1.27
C THR A 6 9.72 -36.88 0.96
N THR A 7 10.66 -37.05 1.88
CA THR A 7 12.07 -36.68 1.78
C THR A 7 12.74 -37.37 0.59
N SER A 8 12.98 -36.63 -0.50
CA SER A 8 13.84 -37.07 -1.61
C SER A 8 15.15 -36.28 -1.59
N ALA A 9 16.27 -37.00 -1.56
CA ALA A 9 17.64 -36.50 -1.36
C ALA A 9 18.27 -35.76 -2.57
N ALA A 10 17.47 -35.28 -3.50
CA ALA A 10 17.90 -34.44 -4.61
C ALA A 10 16.90 -33.31 -4.82
N ILE A 11 17.37 -32.09 -5.10
CA ILE A 11 16.51 -30.98 -5.53
C ILE A 11 15.77 -31.47 -6.77
N ASP A 12 14.43 -31.47 -6.73
CA ASP A 12 13.62 -31.84 -7.89
C ASP A 12 14.05 -30.95 -9.08
N PRO A 13 14.60 -31.52 -10.17
CA PRO A 13 15.08 -30.75 -11.32
C PRO A 13 13.99 -29.89 -11.96
N LEU A 14 12.72 -30.27 -11.80
CA LEU A 14 11.58 -29.49 -12.27
C LEU A 14 11.34 -28.25 -11.40
N ILE A 15 11.52 -28.36 -10.08
CA ILE A 15 11.44 -27.22 -9.16
C ILE A 15 12.60 -26.25 -9.43
N GLU A 16 13.82 -26.78 -9.64
CA GLU A 16 14.99 -25.95 -9.96
C GLU A 16 14.80 -25.19 -11.29
N ARG A 17 14.31 -25.85 -12.36
CA ARG A 17 14.04 -25.21 -13.66
C ARG A 17 12.93 -24.16 -13.65
N ASN A 18 11.91 -24.34 -12.80
CA ASN A 18 10.78 -23.41 -12.69
C ASN A 18 11.02 -22.26 -11.68
N SER A 19 12.16 -22.27 -10.98
CA SER A 19 12.56 -21.20 -10.07
C SER A 19 13.15 -20.01 -10.82
N SER A 20 13.21 -18.85 -10.16
CA SER A 20 13.75 -17.64 -10.79
C SER A 20 15.23 -17.73 -11.10
N ALA A 21 15.69 -16.87 -12.01
CA ALA A 21 17.11 -16.73 -12.34
C ALA A 21 17.95 -16.36 -11.11
N PHE A 22 17.42 -15.53 -10.20
CA PHE A 22 18.11 -15.19 -8.95
C PHE A 22 18.24 -16.42 -8.03
N ALA A 23 17.15 -17.15 -7.79
CA ALA A 23 17.17 -18.32 -6.92
C ALA A 23 18.13 -19.41 -7.45
N GLN A 24 18.11 -19.65 -8.76
CA GLN A 24 19.05 -20.57 -9.42
C GLN A 24 20.49 -20.11 -9.27
N ALA A 25 20.79 -18.83 -9.55
CA ALA A 25 22.14 -18.29 -9.44
C ALA A 25 22.64 -18.31 -7.99
N PHE A 26 21.76 -18.04 -7.02
CA PHE A 26 22.08 -18.09 -5.59
C PHE A 26 22.49 -19.50 -5.16
N VAL A 27 21.71 -20.52 -5.53
CA VAL A 27 22.03 -21.92 -5.20
C VAL A 27 23.30 -22.41 -5.91
N GLN A 28 23.53 -21.98 -7.17
CA GLN A 28 24.79 -22.28 -7.87
C GLN A 28 26.00 -21.67 -7.14
N LEU A 29 25.85 -20.46 -6.59
CA LEU A 29 26.88 -19.84 -5.77
C LEU A 29 27.15 -20.64 -4.49
N LEU A 30 26.11 -21.11 -3.79
CA LEU A 30 26.26 -21.96 -2.60
C LEU A 30 26.99 -23.28 -2.93
N ARG A 31 26.60 -23.96 -4.02
CA ARG A 31 27.26 -25.19 -4.50
C ARG A 31 28.73 -24.95 -4.83
N ARG A 32 29.06 -23.78 -5.38
CA ARG A 32 30.44 -23.42 -5.74
C ARG A 32 31.30 -23.14 -4.50
N GLN A 33 30.70 -22.59 -3.45
CA GLN A 33 31.38 -22.35 -2.17
C GLN A 33 31.59 -23.67 -1.39
N VAL A 34 30.57 -24.54 -1.34
CA VAL A 34 30.63 -25.82 -0.65
C VAL A 34 30.06 -26.92 -1.57
N PRO A 35 30.90 -27.62 -2.35
CA PRO A 35 30.45 -28.67 -3.27
C PRO A 35 29.74 -29.84 -2.59
N ALA A 36 30.08 -30.12 -1.33
CA ALA A 36 29.48 -31.17 -0.51
C ALA A 36 28.26 -30.69 0.31
N ALA A 37 27.66 -29.55 -0.05
CA ALA A 37 26.50 -29.02 0.67
C ALA A 37 25.32 -30.02 0.64
N PRO A 38 24.64 -30.23 1.78
CA PRO A 38 23.50 -31.14 1.87
C PRO A 38 22.39 -30.78 0.85
N PRO A 39 21.84 -31.75 0.09
CA PRO A 39 20.82 -31.48 -0.94
C PRO A 39 19.53 -30.86 -0.39
N ASP A 40 19.13 -31.23 0.82
CA ASP A 40 17.99 -30.68 1.56
C ASP A 40 18.20 -29.19 1.88
N LEU A 41 19.40 -28.79 2.31
CA LEU A 41 19.77 -27.39 2.52
C LEU A 41 19.67 -26.60 1.21
N LEU A 42 20.24 -27.12 0.12
CA LEU A 42 20.22 -26.43 -1.17
C LEU A 42 18.77 -26.29 -1.71
N GLY A 43 17.93 -27.31 -1.50
CA GLY A 43 16.51 -27.25 -1.82
C GLY A 43 15.78 -26.18 -1.02
N LEU A 44 16.01 -26.10 0.29
CA LEU A 44 15.38 -25.09 1.14
C LEU A 44 15.92 -23.68 0.85
N ALA A 45 17.20 -23.54 0.49
CA ALA A 45 17.80 -22.28 0.06
C ALA A 45 17.18 -21.76 -1.25
N LEU A 46 16.92 -22.66 -2.22
CA LEU A 46 16.19 -22.33 -3.44
C LEU A 46 14.79 -21.83 -3.13
N GLN A 47 14.09 -22.51 -2.22
CA GLN A 47 12.76 -22.12 -1.77
C GLN A 47 12.79 -20.76 -1.07
N ALA A 48 13.74 -20.52 -0.16
CA ALA A 48 13.91 -19.25 0.53
C ALA A 48 14.13 -18.10 -0.46
N ALA A 49 15.06 -18.27 -1.41
CA ALA A 49 15.33 -17.26 -2.43
C ALA A 49 14.11 -16.97 -3.33
N SER A 50 13.38 -18.01 -3.72
CA SER A 50 12.16 -17.87 -4.52
C SER A 50 10.99 -17.27 -3.73
N ALA A 51 10.91 -17.57 -2.43
CA ALA A 51 9.88 -17.05 -1.54
C ALA A 51 10.06 -15.54 -1.31
N THR A 52 11.32 -15.09 -1.19
CA THR A 52 11.65 -13.66 -1.14
C THR A 52 11.11 -12.86 -2.32
N GLU A 53 11.20 -13.39 -3.54
CA GLU A 53 10.64 -12.71 -4.73
C GLU A 53 9.11 -12.71 -4.77
N ARG A 54 8.46 -13.60 -4.02
CA ARG A 54 6.99 -13.62 -3.83
C ARG A 54 6.53 -12.79 -2.64
N GLY A 55 7.46 -12.23 -1.88
CA GLY A 55 7.18 -11.33 -0.76
C GLY A 55 7.36 -11.95 0.63
N ASP A 56 7.77 -13.21 0.74
CA ASP A 56 8.09 -13.85 2.03
C ASP A 56 9.48 -13.43 2.54
N VAL A 57 9.66 -13.31 3.85
CA VAL A 57 10.97 -12.98 4.44
C VAL A 57 11.80 -14.25 4.70
N CYS A 58 11.11 -15.37 4.95
CA CYS A 58 11.71 -16.64 5.34
C CYS A 58 10.89 -17.83 4.86
N VAL A 59 11.44 -19.02 5.07
CA VAL A 59 10.72 -20.29 4.91
C VAL A 59 10.84 -21.12 6.19
N PRO A 60 9.81 -21.86 6.60
CA PRO A 60 9.90 -22.74 7.76
C PRO A 60 10.89 -23.87 7.49
N ILE A 61 11.70 -24.19 8.50
CA ILE A 61 12.58 -25.36 8.51
C ILE A 61 11.71 -26.58 8.85
N PRO A 62 11.69 -27.64 8.03
CA PRO A 62 10.90 -28.83 8.30
C PRO A 62 11.27 -29.48 9.65
N ALA A 63 10.27 -30.00 10.36
CA ALA A 63 10.50 -30.72 11.61
C ALA A 63 11.40 -31.95 11.38
N GLY A 64 12.35 -32.19 12.29
CA GLY A 64 13.30 -33.31 12.19
C GLY A 64 14.52 -33.07 11.29
N THR A 65 14.66 -31.86 10.73
CA THR A 65 15.87 -31.45 10.01
C THR A 65 17.09 -31.39 10.94
N ASP A 66 18.22 -31.98 10.54
CA ASP A 66 19.51 -31.83 11.25
C ASP A 66 20.15 -30.47 10.90
N VAL A 67 19.68 -29.41 11.56
CA VAL A 67 20.21 -28.05 11.36
C VAL A 67 21.66 -27.94 11.82
N ASP A 68 22.12 -28.80 12.74
CA ASP A 68 23.52 -28.81 13.16
C ASP A 68 24.45 -29.27 12.04
N ALA A 69 24.00 -30.19 11.17
CA ALA A 69 24.72 -30.50 9.94
C ALA A 69 24.84 -29.29 9.02
N TRP A 70 23.81 -28.46 8.94
CA TRP A 70 23.85 -27.24 8.13
C TRP A 70 24.82 -26.20 8.70
N TYR A 71 24.84 -25.99 10.01
CA TYR A 71 25.80 -25.07 10.65
C TYR A 71 27.26 -25.49 10.37
N ARG A 72 27.56 -26.80 10.36
CA ARG A 72 28.90 -27.32 10.04
C ARG A 72 29.37 -27.01 8.61
N THR A 73 28.46 -26.70 7.68
CA THR A 73 28.82 -26.35 6.30
C THR A 73 29.41 -24.94 6.18
N GLY A 74 29.14 -24.05 7.14
CA GLY A 74 29.45 -22.62 7.02
C GLY A 74 28.56 -21.85 6.03
N LEU A 75 27.58 -22.51 5.38
CA LEU A 75 26.58 -21.84 4.54
C LEU A 75 25.39 -21.31 5.35
N VAL A 76 25.07 -21.96 6.48
CA VAL A 76 24.04 -21.53 7.42
C VAL A 76 24.73 -21.12 8.72
N GLY A 77 24.38 -19.94 9.21
CA GLY A 77 24.81 -19.44 10.51
C GLY A 77 23.64 -19.22 11.46
N ARG A 78 23.94 -18.97 12.73
CA ARG A 78 23.00 -18.46 13.73
C ARG A 78 22.86 -16.95 13.58
N ALA A 79 21.89 -16.36 14.28
CA ALA A 79 21.70 -14.91 14.29
C ALA A 79 23.01 -14.19 14.70
N GLY A 80 23.46 -13.27 13.84
CA GLY A 80 24.72 -12.53 14.01
C GLY A 80 25.93 -13.10 13.28
N ASP A 81 25.85 -14.34 12.79
CA ASP A 81 26.94 -14.96 12.03
C ASP A 81 27.05 -14.37 10.62
N PHE A 82 28.28 -14.37 10.07
CA PHE A 82 28.54 -13.94 8.70
C PHE A 82 28.41 -15.12 7.73
N CYS A 83 27.17 -15.57 7.51
CA CYS A 83 26.82 -16.66 6.58
C CYS A 83 25.82 -16.17 5.53
N PRO A 84 25.73 -16.78 4.34
CA PRO A 84 24.74 -16.39 3.32
C PRO A 84 23.30 -16.70 3.73
N LEU A 85 23.10 -17.73 4.56
CA LEU A 85 21.82 -18.12 5.13
C LEU A 85 21.87 -18.04 6.66
N ILE A 86 20.74 -17.72 7.28
CA ILE A 86 20.59 -17.70 8.74
C ILE A 86 19.44 -18.62 9.15
N GLY A 87 19.71 -19.51 10.09
CA GLY A 87 18.71 -20.33 10.76
C GLY A 87 18.35 -19.71 12.12
N GLU A 88 17.09 -19.38 12.32
CA GLU A 88 16.59 -18.84 13.60
C GLU A 88 15.10 -19.19 13.75
N LEU A 89 14.66 -19.54 14.96
CA LEU A 89 13.24 -19.81 15.29
C LEU A 89 12.56 -20.78 14.31
N ASN A 90 13.21 -21.90 13.98
CA ASN A 90 12.75 -22.89 13.00
C ASN A 90 12.43 -22.29 11.62
N ARG A 91 13.12 -21.21 11.22
CA ARG A 91 13.00 -20.57 9.91
C ARG A 91 14.37 -20.39 9.29
N LEU A 92 14.44 -20.54 7.96
CA LEU A 92 15.61 -20.26 7.15
C LEU A 92 15.42 -18.95 6.41
N TYR A 93 16.43 -18.10 6.49
CA TYR A 93 16.45 -16.77 5.88
C TYR A 93 17.63 -16.63 4.92
N LEU A 94 17.46 -15.79 3.90
CA LEU A 94 18.59 -15.08 3.31
C LEU A 94 19.13 -14.09 4.35
N ALA A 95 20.44 -14.10 4.61
CA ALA A 95 21.04 -13.35 5.73
C ALA A 95 20.71 -11.85 5.72
N ARG A 96 20.62 -11.24 4.54
CA ARG A 96 20.23 -9.84 4.38
C ARG A 96 18.83 -9.55 4.93
N TYR A 97 17.86 -10.42 4.68
CA TYR A 97 16.47 -10.22 5.12
C TYR A 97 16.31 -10.52 6.60
N HIS A 98 17.03 -11.53 7.11
CA HIS A 98 17.18 -11.73 8.56
C HIS A 98 17.71 -10.48 9.25
N ALA A 99 18.78 -9.88 8.73
CA ALA A 99 19.38 -8.68 9.30
C ALA A 99 18.43 -7.46 9.29
N TYR A 100 17.63 -7.27 8.23
CA TYR A 100 16.59 -6.24 8.22
C TYR A 100 15.51 -6.50 9.26
N GLU A 101 15.03 -7.74 9.38
CA GLU A 101 13.98 -8.15 10.32
C GLU A 101 14.43 -8.00 11.77
N ALA A 102 15.60 -8.52 12.12
CA ALA A 102 16.16 -8.43 13.46
C ALA A 102 16.41 -6.97 13.88
N ARG A 103 16.96 -6.15 12.98
CA ARG A 103 17.19 -4.72 13.24
C ARG A 103 15.89 -3.95 13.42
N LEU A 104 14.91 -4.21 12.55
CA LEU A 104 13.59 -3.58 12.63
C LEU A 104 12.93 -3.92 13.97
N ALA A 105 12.90 -5.20 14.35
CA ALA A 105 12.34 -5.64 15.63
C ALA A 105 13.00 -4.90 16.81
N ALA A 106 14.34 -4.88 16.88
CA ALA A 106 15.06 -4.21 17.96
C ALA A 106 14.73 -2.71 18.06
N GLN A 107 14.67 -2.00 16.93
CA GLN A 107 14.37 -0.56 16.91
C GLN A 107 12.90 -0.22 17.19
N LEU A 108 11.98 -1.14 16.91
CA LEU A 108 10.58 -1.03 17.31
C LEU A 108 10.44 -1.24 18.81
N ARG A 109 11.07 -2.28 19.38
CA ARG A 109 11.08 -2.52 20.84
C ARG A 109 11.58 -1.31 21.60
N GLU A 110 12.74 -0.75 21.19
CA GLU A 110 13.32 0.45 21.82
C GLU A 110 12.31 1.61 21.86
N ARG A 111 11.53 1.81 20.79
CA ARG A 111 10.52 2.87 20.72
C ARG A 111 9.22 2.56 21.47
N CYS A 112 8.87 1.29 21.61
CA CYS A 112 7.72 0.89 22.43
C CYS A 112 8.00 1.11 23.91
N GLU A 113 9.23 0.80 24.35
CA GLU A 113 9.68 0.95 25.74
C GLU A 113 10.07 2.38 26.10
N ALA A 114 10.40 3.21 25.10
CA ALA A 114 10.83 4.57 25.35
C ALA A 114 9.70 5.42 25.98
N PRO A 115 10.02 6.23 27.00
CA PRO A 115 9.02 7.04 27.68
C PRO A 115 8.40 8.07 26.75
N ALA A 116 7.15 8.44 27.04
CA ALA A 116 6.47 9.52 26.34
C ALA A 116 7.31 10.81 26.40
N VAL A 117 7.73 11.31 25.24
CA VAL A 117 8.57 12.52 25.17
C VAL A 117 7.73 13.73 25.56
N GLY A 118 8.12 14.45 26.61
CA GLY A 118 7.56 15.78 26.90
C GLY A 118 6.12 15.81 27.40
N LEU A 119 5.59 14.77 28.06
CA LEU A 119 4.35 14.92 28.84
C LEU A 119 4.67 15.62 30.16
N ASN A 120 4.14 16.84 30.35
CA ASN A 120 4.20 17.55 31.63
C ASN A 120 2.85 17.34 32.35
N ALA A 121 2.88 16.85 33.59
CA ALA A 121 1.69 16.61 34.41
C ALA A 121 0.86 17.88 34.68
N ALA A 122 1.45 19.07 34.50
CA ALA A 122 0.76 20.35 34.69
C ALA A 122 -0.17 20.75 33.53
N VAL A 123 -0.13 20.06 32.38
CA VAL A 123 -0.95 20.39 31.21
C VAL A 123 -2.21 19.53 31.21
N ASP A 124 -3.38 20.18 31.17
CA ASP A 124 -4.66 19.47 31.00
C ASP A 124 -4.82 18.98 29.55
N LEU A 125 -4.34 17.75 29.32
CA LEU A 125 -4.43 17.06 28.03
C LEU A 125 -5.88 16.81 27.61
N SER A 126 -6.80 16.58 28.56
CA SER A 126 -8.21 16.32 28.25
C SER A 126 -8.88 17.57 27.69
N ALA A 127 -8.56 18.74 28.23
CA ALA A 127 -9.02 20.02 27.68
C ALA A 127 -8.47 20.28 26.27
N GLN A 128 -7.18 19.98 26.02
CA GLN A 128 -6.59 20.14 24.68
C GLN A 128 -7.22 19.19 23.65
N ILE A 129 -7.45 17.93 24.01
CA ILE A 129 -8.15 16.96 23.17
C ILE A 129 -9.57 17.45 22.88
N SER A 130 -10.29 17.91 23.91
CA SER A 130 -11.66 18.40 23.75
C SER A 130 -11.75 19.67 22.90
N ARG A 131 -10.73 20.55 22.92
CA ARG A 131 -10.65 21.72 22.02
C ARG A 131 -10.62 21.33 20.54
N LEU A 132 -10.02 20.19 20.18
CA LEU A 132 -9.82 19.77 18.79
C LEU A 132 -10.82 18.72 18.30
N PHE A 133 -11.38 17.92 19.21
CA PHE A 133 -12.33 16.85 18.90
C PHE A 133 -13.77 17.15 19.39
N GLY A 134 -13.97 18.24 20.13
CA GLY A 134 -15.25 18.57 20.75
C GLY A 134 -15.48 17.86 22.09
N ALA A 135 -16.69 18.00 22.65
CA ALA A 135 -17.09 17.28 23.84
C ALA A 135 -17.21 15.77 23.57
N PRO A 136 -16.90 14.89 24.53
CA PRO A 136 -17.05 13.45 24.35
C PRO A 136 -18.52 13.07 24.12
N SER A 137 -18.75 12.19 23.16
CA SER A 137 -20.06 11.58 22.86
C SER A 137 -20.22 10.22 23.53
N ALA A 138 -21.46 9.73 23.60
CA ALA A 138 -21.76 8.37 24.06
C ALA A 138 -21.18 7.27 23.15
N GLU A 139 -21.08 7.51 21.84
CA GLU A 139 -20.34 6.64 20.92
C GLU A 139 -18.83 6.94 21.03
N ILE A 140 -18.01 5.88 21.08
CA ILE A 140 -16.54 6.00 21.14
C ILE A 140 -16.03 6.65 19.85
N ASP A 141 -15.28 7.74 19.98
CA ASP A 141 -14.59 8.36 18.84
C ASP A 141 -13.18 7.80 18.76
N TRP A 142 -13.00 6.75 17.96
CA TRP A 142 -11.69 6.15 17.75
C TRP A 142 -10.64 7.12 17.18
N GLN A 143 -11.03 8.24 16.55
CA GLN A 143 -10.09 9.28 16.14
C GLN A 143 -9.56 10.05 17.35
N ARG A 144 -10.43 10.36 18.32
CA ARG A 144 -10.07 10.97 19.61
C ARG A 144 -9.16 10.04 20.41
N VAL A 145 -9.51 8.75 20.49
CA VAL A 145 -8.70 7.72 21.16
C VAL A 145 -7.33 7.58 20.51
N ALA A 146 -7.25 7.50 19.17
CA ALA A 146 -5.98 7.42 18.46
C ALA A 146 -5.07 8.62 18.75
N ALA A 147 -5.64 9.82 18.81
CA ALA A 147 -4.88 11.03 19.09
C ALA A 147 -4.38 11.07 20.54
N ALA A 148 -5.21 10.65 21.51
CA ALA A 148 -4.81 10.53 22.91
C ALA A 148 -3.71 9.48 23.10
N ALA A 149 -3.82 8.32 22.45
CA ALA A 149 -2.79 7.27 22.50
C ALA A 149 -1.46 7.76 21.91
N ALA A 150 -1.51 8.44 20.76
CA ALA A 150 -0.31 8.94 20.10
C ALA A 150 0.44 10.03 20.89
N LEU A 151 -0.23 10.77 21.79
CA LEU A 151 0.43 11.69 22.72
C LEU A 151 1.32 10.98 23.74
N GLN A 152 1.01 9.73 24.03
CA GLN A 152 1.65 8.95 25.08
C GLN A 152 2.75 8.02 24.60
N LYS A 153 2.87 7.82 23.29
CA LYS A 153 3.77 6.83 22.72
C LYS A 153 4.71 7.47 21.70
N GLN A 154 5.95 6.99 21.62
CA GLN A 154 6.88 7.40 20.55
C GLN A 154 6.57 6.68 19.24
N LEU A 155 5.99 5.49 19.29
CA LEU A 155 5.50 4.75 18.14
C LEU A 155 3.98 4.61 18.24
N MET A 156 3.27 4.96 17.17
CA MET A 156 1.83 4.72 17.05
C MET A 156 1.50 4.23 15.63
N VAL A 157 0.68 3.19 15.55
CA VAL A 157 0.11 2.65 14.32
C VAL A 157 -1.39 2.93 14.34
N ILE A 158 -1.87 3.72 13.39
CA ILE A 158 -3.29 4.00 13.21
C ILE A 158 -3.76 3.23 11.98
N SER A 159 -4.41 2.10 12.24
CA SER A 159 -5.03 1.27 11.20
C SER A 159 -6.46 1.74 10.93
N GLY A 160 -6.91 1.61 9.69
CA GLY A 160 -8.32 1.81 9.38
C GLY A 160 -8.59 1.69 7.89
N GLY A 161 -9.78 1.20 7.54
CA GLY A 161 -10.23 1.12 6.16
C GLY A 161 -10.25 2.48 5.45
N PRO A 162 -10.45 2.52 4.12
CA PRO A 162 -10.61 3.78 3.40
C PRO A 162 -11.81 4.58 3.94
N GLY A 163 -11.68 5.90 3.97
CA GLY A 163 -12.75 6.77 4.46
C GLY A 163 -12.99 6.80 5.97
N THR A 164 -12.16 6.14 6.78
CA THR A 164 -12.21 6.20 8.26
C THR A 164 -11.69 7.51 8.85
N GLY A 165 -11.18 8.41 8.01
CA GLY A 165 -10.69 9.72 8.40
C GLY A 165 -9.27 9.74 8.96
N LYS A 166 -8.44 8.72 8.69
CA LYS A 166 -7.01 8.64 9.09
C LYS A 166 -6.27 9.97 8.94
N THR A 167 -6.33 10.59 7.75
CA THR A 167 -5.63 11.86 7.49
C THR A 167 -6.19 13.02 8.31
N THR A 168 -7.51 13.08 8.52
CA THR A 168 -8.14 14.08 9.40
C THR A 168 -7.72 13.89 10.86
N THR A 169 -7.66 12.64 11.33
CA THR A 169 -7.15 12.29 12.66
C THR A 169 -5.72 12.78 12.84
N VAL A 170 -4.87 12.56 11.84
CA VAL A 170 -3.46 13.01 11.85
C VAL A 170 -3.33 14.51 11.94
N VAL A 171 -4.12 15.28 11.18
CA VAL A 171 -4.04 16.75 11.26
C VAL A 171 -4.39 17.25 12.66
N ARG A 172 -5.42 16.68 13.30
CA ARG A 172 -5.76 17.02 14.69
C ARG A 172 -4.69 16.54 15.68
N LEU A 173 -4.11 15.36 15.46
CA LEU A 173 -2.99 14.84 16.26
C LEU A 173 -1.76 15.75 16.18
N LEU A 174 -1.37 16.19 14.99
CA LEU A 174 -0.24 17.10 14.82
C LEU A 174 -0.52 18.46 15.47
N ALA A 175 -1.76 18.94 15.39
CA ALA A 175 -2.19 20.13 16.12
C ALA A 175 -2.09 19.95 17.64
N LEU A 176 -2.43 18.77 18.17
CA LEU A 176 -2.22 18.43 19.58
C LEU A 176 -0.73 18.45 19.96
N PHE A 177 0.13 17.85 19.14
CA PHE A 177 1.59 17.86 19.39
C PHE A 177 2.14 19.29 19.45
N GLN A 178 1.73 20.16 18.51
CA GLN A 178 2.16 21.56 18.53
C GLN A 178 1.56 22.33 19.72
N ALA A 179 0.28 22.13 20.04
CA ALA A 179 -0.35 22.77 21.19
C ALA A 179 0.36 22.40 22.51
N GLN A 180 0.72 21.13 22.68
CA GLN A 180 1.50 20.64 23.81
C GLN A 180 2.87 21.32 23.87
N GLN A 181 3.61 21.35 22.75
CA GLN A 181 4.94 21.94 22.66
C GLN A 181 4.94 23.43 23.04
N LEU A 182 3.97 24.18 22.52
CA LEU A 182 3.81 25.61 22.81
C LEU A 182 3.40 25.87 24.26
N SER A 183 2.52 25.03 24.83
CA SER A 183 2.10 25.17 26.23
C SER A 183 3.26 25.00 27.23
N GLN A 184 4.35 24.37 26.79
CA GLN A 184 5.58 24.19 27.56
C GLN A 184 6.64 25.27 27.28
N GLY A 185 6.32 26.28 26.47
CA GLY A 185 7.27 27.31 26.07
C GLY A 185 8.42 26.80 25.17
N GLN A 186 8.24 25.65 24.54
CA GLN A 186 9.25 25.06 23.65
C GLN A 186 9.04 25.48 22.18
N PRO A 187 10.11 25.47 21.35
CA PRO A 187 9.97 25.73 19.92
C PRO A 187 9.10 24.66 19.24
N PRO A 188 8.39 25.02 18.15
CA PRO A 188 7.51 24.10 17.44
C PRO A 188 8.26 22.90 16.88
N LEU A 189 7.58 21.76 16.84
CA LEU A 189 8.15 20.50 16.38
C LEU A 189 8.38 20.53 14.87
N ARG A 190 9.50 19.95 14.43
CA ARG A 190 9.81 19.70 13.02
C ARG A 190 9.07 18.44 12.57
N ILE A 191 7.93 18.65 11.93
CA ILE A 191 7.06 17.58 11.44
C ILE A 191 7.39 17.30 9.97
N MET A 192 7.59 16.03 9.64
CA MET A 192 7.71 15.55 8.27
C MET A 192 6.59 14.58 7.93
N LEU A 193 6.08 14.70 6.71
CA LEU A 193 5.00 13.88 6.17
C LEU A 193 5.53 13.07 4.98
N ALA A 194 5.31 11.77 4.99
CA ALA A 194 5.79 10.89 3.95
C ALA A 194 4.77 9.84 3.54
N ALA A 195 4.94 9.32 2.32
CA ALA A 195 4.21 8.17 1.81
C ALA A 195 5.14 7.32 0.92
N PRO A 196 4.82 6.04 0.65
CA PRO A 196 5.67 5.19 -0.20
C PRO A 196 5.65 5.60 -1.68
N THR A 197 4.56 6.23 -2.16
CA THR A 197 4.40 6.63 -3.57
C THR A 197 4.08 8.11 -3.73
N GLY A 198 4.38 8.68 -4.91
CA GLY A 198 4.10 10.09 -5.23
C GLY A 198 2.61 10.43 -5.16
N LYS A 199 1.76 9.54 -5.68
CA LYS A 199 0.29 9.71 -5.63
C LYS A 199 -0.24 9.73 -4.20
N ALA A 200 0.21 8.81 -3.35
CA ALA A 200 -0.18 8.80 -1.94
C ALA A 200 0.27 10.08 -1.23
N ALA A 201 1.50 10.56 -1.50
CA ALA A 201 2.00 11.81 -0.95
C ALA A 201 1.16 13.02 -1.40
N ASN A 202 0.80 13.12 -2.69
CA ASN A 202 -0.04 14.22 -3.20
C ASN A 202 -1.44 14.20 -2.57
N ARG A 203 -2.06 13.02 -2.47
CA ARG A 203 -3.37 12.87 -1.82
C ARG A 203 -3.32 13.24 -0.33
N MET A 204 -2.25 12.84 0.36
CA MET A 204 -2.00 13.21 1.75
C MET A 204 -1.91 14.74 1.88
N GLN A 205 -1.18 15.43 1.00
CA GLN A 205 -1.11 16.90 0.99
C GLN A 205 -2.49 17.55 0.82
N GLU A 206 -3.27 17.10 -0.16
CA GLU A 206 -4.60 17.65 -0.42
C GLU A 206 -5.52 17.49 0.80
N ALA A 207 -5.57 16.28 1.37
CA ALA A 207 -6.38 15.99 2.54
C ALA A 207 -5.92 16.79 3.77
N ILE A 208 -4.61 17.02 3.93
CA ILE A 208 -4.08 17.85 5.00
C ILE A 208 -4.45 19.31 4.82
N ARG A 209 -4.32 19.88 3.61
CA ARG A 209 -4.74 21.26 3.32
C ARG A 209 -6.22 21.48 3.64
N GLN A 210 -7.08 20.53 3.25
CA GLN A 210 -8.52 20.59 3.53
C GLN A 210 -8.85 20.45 5.02
N ALA A 211 -8.14 19.61 5.77
CA ALA A 211 -8.37 19.44 7.20
C ALA A 211 -7.80 20.61 8.03
N ARG A 212 -6.68 21.19 7.58
CA ARG A 212 -6.01 22.33 8.20
C ARG A 212 -6.86 23.60 8.20
N SER A 213 -7.70 23.81 7.18
CA SER A 213 -8.63 24.95 7.15
C SER A 213 -9.70 24.93 8.25
N LYS A 214 -9.90 23.78 8.89
CA LYS A 214 -10.84 23.59 10.01
C LYS A 214 -10.17 23.71 11.39
N LEU A 215 -8.85 23.88 11.43
CA LEU A 215 -8.12 24.04 12.69
C LEU A 215 -8.14 25.50 13.17
N PRO A 216 -7.97 25.73 14.48
CA PRO A 216 -7.68 27.05 15.02
C PRO A 216 -6.48 27.73 14.32
N ALA A 217 -6.56 29.04 14.09
CA ALA A 217 -5.58 29.79 13.29
C ALA A 217 -4.15 29.73 13.87
N ASP A 218 -4.03 29.71 15.19
CA ASP A 218 -2.78 29.58 15.95
C ASP A 218 -2.04 28.27 15.66
N LEU A 219 -2.78 27.17 15.45
CA LEU A 219 -2.21 25.85 15.20
C LEU A 219 -2.08 25.53 13.71
N SER A 220 -3.00 26.05 12.89
CA SER A 220 -3.01 25.82 11.45
C SER A 220 -1.67 26.17 10.80
N ALA A 221 -1.08 27.32 11.14
CA ALA A 221 0.20 27.77 10.57
C ALA A 221 1.39 26.83 10.87
N LEU A 222 1.30 25.98 11.90
CA LEU A 222 2.37 25.10 12.38
C LEU A 222 2.30 23.69 11.80
N ILE A 223 1.27 23.39 10.98
CA ILE A 223 1.09 22.09 10.34
C ILE A 223 1.66 22.15 8.91
N PRO A 224 2.59 21.24 8.56
CA PRO A 224 3.13 21.19 7.20
C PRO A 224 2.04 20.86 6.18
N ASP A 225 2.13 21.47 5.00
CA ASP A 225 1.24 21.28 3.86
C ASP A 225 1.88 20.51 2.70
N THR A 226 3.15 20.12 2.87
CA THR A 226 3.92 19.33 1.92
C THR A 226 4.23 17.95 2.50
N ALA A 227 4.17 16.95 1.62
CA ALA A 227 4.54 15.57 1.90
C ALA A 227 5.49 15.06 0.80
N SER A 228 6.32 14.08 1.13
CA SER A 228 7.31 13.53 0.20
C SER A 228 7.19 12.02 0.10
N THR A 229 7.80 11.45 -0.94
CA THR A 229 7.98 10.00 -0.96
C THR A 229 9.06 9.60 0.06
N LEU A 230 8.96 8.41 0.65
CA LEU A 230 10.00 7.89 1.56
C LEU A 230 11.39 7.88 0.91
N HIS A 231 11.47 7.52 -0.37
CA HIS A 231 12.71 7.55 -1.14
C HIS A 231 13.29 8.96 -1.28
N ARG A 232 12.44 9.99 -1.46
CA ARG A 232 12.87 11.39 -1.51
C ARG A 232 13.30 11.89 -0.14
N LEU A 233 12.55 11.54 0.91
CA LEU A 233 12.86 11.87 2.30
C LEU A 233 14.23 11.32 2.73
N LEU A 234 14.49 10.04 2.46
CA LEU A 234 15.75 9.39 2.80
C LEU A 234 16.92 9.84 1.90
N GLY A 235 16.62 10.48 0.77
CA GLY A 235 17.60 10.97 -0.19
C GLY A 235 18.22 9.82 -1.00
N ASN A 236 17.42 9.22 -1.87
CA ASN A 236 17.87 8.20 -2.79
C ASN A 236 19.00 8.70 -3.70
N GLN A 237 20.08 7.92 -3.80
CA GLN A 237 21.22 8.21 -4.65
C GLN A 237 21.19 7.31 -5.89
N ALA A 238 21.52 7.87 -7.06
CA ALA A 238 21.62 7.08 -8.28
C ALA A 238 22.70 5.99 -8.11
N ASN A 239 22.37 4.76 -8.49
CA ASN A 239 23.26 3.59 -8.46
C ASN A 239 23.79 3.18 -7.07
N ALA A 240 23.14 3.59 -5.97
CA ALA A 240 23.51 3.17 -4.62
C ALA A 240 22.36 2.43 -3.92
N VAL A 241 22.70 1.38 -3.16
CA VAL A 241 21.74 0.65 -2.30
C VAL A 241 21.46 1.43 -1.00
N GLN A 242 22.36 2.35 -0.65
CA GLN A 242 22.27 3.17 0.55
C GLN A 242 21.57 4.50 0.26
N PHE A 243 20.89 4.99 1.28
CA PHE A 243 20.28 6.31 1.28
C PHE A 243 21.24 7.36 1.84
N ARG A 244 21.06 8.62 1.47
CA ARG A 244 21.79 9.75 2.05
C ARG A 244 21.62 9.85 3.56
N HIS A 245 20.42 9.53 4.06
CA HIS A 245 20.10 9.50 5.48
C HIS A 245 20.10 8.05 6.00
N HIS A 246 20.78 7.86 7.12
CA HIS A 246 21.03 6.56 7.77
C HIS A 246 21.46 6.81 9.22
N ALA A 247 21.81 5.77 9.99
CA ALA A 247 22.14 5.89 11.42
C ALA A 247 23.23 6.93 11.74
N ALA A 248 24.31 6.98 10.95
CA ALA A 248 25.37 7.99 11.13
C ALA A 248 25.03 9.40 10.57
N LYS A 249 23.93 9.56 9.83
CA LYS A 249 23.43 10.85 9.33
C LYS A 249 21.90 10.88 9.41
N PRO A 250 21.33 11.01 10.62
CA PRO A 250 19.89 10.95 10.81
C PRO A 250 19.14 12.07 10.09
N LEU A 251 17.84 11.90 9.95
CA LEU A 251 16.90 12.93 9.53
C LEU A 251 16.82 14.04 10.60
N VAL A 252 16.46 15.24 10.17
CA VAL A 252 16.35 16.41 11.04
C VAL A 252 14.86 16.68 11.29
N LEU A 253 14.26 15.87 12.16
CA LEU A 253 12.83 15.90 12.47
C LEU A 253 12.57 15.50 13.92
N ASP A 254 11.42 15.89 14.45
CA ASP A 254 10.92 15.48 15.77
C ASP A 254 9.71 14.55 15.66
N VAL A 255 8.94 14.66 14.57
CA VAL A 255 7.78 13.82 14.28
C VAL A 255 7.80 13.41 12.80
N LEU A 256 7.68 12.12 12.54
CA LEU A 256 7.45 11.58 11.20
C LEU A 256 6.08 10.92 11.14
N VAL A 257 5.26 11.34 10.18
CA VAL A 257 4.02 10.64 9.82
C VAL A 257 4.19 9.97 8.47
N VAL A 258 3.88 8.68 8.40
CA VAL A 258 3.93 7.91 7.16
C VAL A 258 2.54 7.38 6.80
N ASP A 259 1.98 7.82 5.68
CA ASP A 259 0.70 7.31 5.16
C ASP A 259 0.89 6.14 4.19
N GLU A 260 -0.16 5.33 3.99
CA GLU A 260 -0.16 4.08 3.21
C GLU A 260 0.97 3.11 3.63
N ALA A 261 1.20 2.99 4.95
CA ALA A 261 2.24 2.15 5.53
C ALA A 261 2.13 0.65 5.17
N SER A 262 0.94 0.19 4.77
CA SER A 262 0.72 -1.17 4.25
C SER A 262 1.54 -1.48 2.99
N MET A 263 1.98 -0.46 2.23
CA MET A 263 2.83 -0.65 1.05
C MET A 263 4.33 -0.68 1.36
N ILE A 264 4.74 -0.45 2.61
CA ILE A 264 6.16 -0.39 2.99
C ILE A 264 6.67 -1.80 3.25
N ASP A 265 7.71 -2.19 2.49
CA ASP A 265 8.40 -3.46 2.68
C ASP A 265 9.37 -3.46 3.86
N LEU A 266 9.88 -4.64 4.20
CA LEU A 266 10.79 -4.82 5.34
C LEU A 266 12.08 -3.99 5.20
N ALA A 267 12.66 -3.94 4.02
CA ALA A 267 13.95 -3.28 3.79
C ALA A 267 13.82 -1.76 3.90
N LEU A 268 12.76 -1.18 3.33
CA LEU A 268 12.47 0.25 3.40
C LEU A 268 12.12 0.67 4.82
N MET A 269 11.32 -0.09 5.56
CA MET A 269 11.02 0.22 6.96
C MET A 269 12.28 0.15 7.83
N SER A 270 13.10 -0.90 7.68
CA SER A 270 14.36 -1.03 8.42
C SER A 270 15.29 0.17 8.17
N LYS A 271 15.47 0.56 6.91
CA LYS A 271 16.29 1.73 6.54
C LYS A 271 15.67 3.06 6.97
N LEU A 272 14.34 3.15 7.02
CA LEU A 272 13.65 4.33 7.54
C LEU A 272 13.98 4.54 9.01
N LEU A 273 13.84 3.50 9.84
CA LEU A 273 14.12 3.61 11.27
C LEU A 273 15.61 3.85 11.55
N ASP A 274 16.51 3.30 10.73
CA ASP A 274 17.95 3.62 10.77
C ASP A 274 18.19 5.12 10.57
N ALA A 275 17.43 5.77 9.69
CA ALA A 275 17.57 7.20 9.43
C ALA A 275 16.84 8.09 10.44
N MET A 276 15.96 7.54 11.28
CA MET A 276 15.19 8.33 12.24
C MET A 276 15.98 8.59 13.53
N PRO A 277 15.98 9.83 14.07
CA PRO A 277 16.49 10.08 15.41
C PRO A 277 15.76 9.25 16.46
N ARG A 278 16.47 8.84 17.53
CA ARG A 278 15.87 8.04 18.61
C ARG A 278 14.77 8.77 19.38
N HIS A 279 14.87 10.10 19.50
CA HIS A 279 13.86 10.92 20.17
C HIS A 279 12.61 11.20 19.32
N ALA A 280 12.67 10.92 18.00
CA ALA A 280 11.61 11.29 17.09
C ALA A 280 10.40 10.36 17.22
N ARG A 281 9.21 10.95 17.23
CA ARG A 281 7.95 10.20 17.21
C ARG A 281 7.66 9.68 15.80
N LEU A 282 7.20 8.44 15.71
CA LEU A 282 6.76 7.80 14.48
C LEU A 282 5.27 7.49 14.54
N VAL A 283 4.51 8.00 13.58
CA VAL A 283 3.09 7.67 13.37
C VAL A 283 2.94 6.99 12.02
N LEU A 284 2.54 5.72 12.02
CA LEU A 284 2.25 4.94 10.82
C LEU A 284 0.75 4.91 10.59
N LEU A 285 0.32 5.27 9.38
CA LEU A 285 -1.08 5.19 8.95
C LEU A 285 -1.20 4.15 7.86
N GLY A 286 -2.19 3.28 7.98
CA GLY A 286 -2.41 2.28 6.96
C GLY A 286 -3.71 1.53 7.15
N ASP A 287 -3.83 0.47 6.39
CA ASP A 287 -4.96 -0.42 6.44
C ASP A 287 -4.42 -1.84 6.48
N LYS A 288 -4.65 -2.53 7.59
CA LYS A 288 -4.16 -3.90 7.81
C LYS A 288 -4.80 -4.92 6.85
N ASP A 289 -5.96 -4.59 6.29
CA ASP A 289 -6.73 -5.50 5.41
C ASP A 289 -6.45 -5.21 3.92
N GLN A 290 -5.67 -4.17 3.61
CA GLN A 290 -5.21 -3.92 2.24
C GLN A 290 -4.08 -4.87 1.86
N LEU A 291 -3.91 -5.03 0.55
CA LEU A 291 -2.83 -5.79 -0.06
C LEU A 291 -1.48 -5.26 0.43
N ALA A 292 -0.61 -6.16 0.90
CA ALA A 292 0.72 -5.83 1.40
C ALA A 292 1.65 -5.26 0.29
N SER A 293 2.84 -4.79 0.69
CA SER A 293 3.91 -4.35 -0.22
C SER A 293 4.19 -5.37 -1.32
N VAL A 294 4.68 -4.99 -2.49
CA VAL A 294 5.06 -5.99 -3.52
C VAL A 294 6.32 -6.75 -3.11
N GLU A 295 7.29 -6.04 -2.54
CA GLU A 295 8.56 -6.57 -2.02
C GLU A 295 8.37 -7.31 -0.68
N ALA A 296 9.41 -8.04 -0.26
CA ALA A 296 9.37 -8.93 0.89
C ALA A 296 9.03 -8.25 2.24
N GLY A 297 8.20 -8.96 3.01
CA GLY A 297 7.69 -8.54 4.31
C GLY A 297 6.27 -7.99 4.26
N ALA A 298 5.52 -8.15 5.35
CA ALA A 298 4.21 -7.52 5.56
C ALA A 298 4.24 -6.73 6.86
N VAL A 299 5.13 -5.74 6.95
CA VAL A 299 5.43 -5.04 8.21
C VAL A 299 4.17 -4.54 8.91
N MET A 300 3.27 -3.83 8.20
CA MET A 300 2.02 -3.33 8.81
C MET A 300 1.13 -4.46 9.36
N GLY A 301 1.05 -5.59 8.66
CA GLY A 301 0.29 -6.76 9.10
C GLY A 301 0.89 -7.38 10.35
N ASP A 302 2.21 -7.55 10.38
CA ASP A 302 2.95 -8.09 11.52
C ASP A 302 2.81 -7.17 12.76
N LEU A 303 2.88 -5.84 12.58
CA LEU A 303 2.71 -4.85 13.65
C LEU A 303 1.30 -4.85 14.25
N CYS A 304 0.28 -5.15 13.44
CA CYS A 304 -1.12 -5.17 13.88
C CYS A 304 -1.57 -6.55 14.37
N THR A 305 -0.71 -7.58 14.29
CA THR A 305 -1.06 -8.94 14.69
C THR A 305 -1.21 -9.02 16.20
N ASP A 306 -2.34 -9.56 16.67
CA ASP A 306 -2.71 -9.70 18.08
C ASP A 306 -2.62 -8.42 18.91
N ALA A 307 -2.65 -7.24 18.27
CA ALA A 307 -2.53 -5.96 18.94
C ALA A 307 -3.87 -5.54 19.56
N ALA A 308 -3.87 -5.40 20.89
CA ALA A 308 -5.03 -4.99 21.68
C ALA A 308 -4.60 -4.15 22.89
N LEU A 309 -5.46 -3.27 23.36
CA LEU A 309 -5.14 -2.32 24.43
C LEU A 309 -5.09 -3.00 25.80
N SER A 310 -3.98 -2.83 26.50
CA SER A 310 -3.80 -3.33 27.86
C SER A 310 -4.83 -2.69 28.82
N PRO A 311 -5.23 -3.40 29.90
CA PRO A 311 -6.15 -2.86 30.91
C PRO A 311 -5.72 -1.51 31.48
N ALA A 312 -4.43 -1.35 31.77
CA ALA A 312 -3.90 -0.10 32.33
C ALA A 312 -3.99 1.05 31.33
N PHE A 313 -3.62 0.80 30.06
CA PHE A 313 -3.63 1.84 29.04
C PHE A 313 -5.06 2.20 28.59
N ALA A 314 -5.97 1.22 28.50
CA ALA A 314 -7.39 1.47 28.22
C ALA A 314 -8.04 2.35 29.29
N ALA A 315 -7.76 2.11 30.59
CA ALA A 315 -8.23 2.96 31.67
C ALA A 315 -7.68 4.39 31.54
N GLN A 316 -6.37 4.52 31.29
CA GLN A 316 -5.74 5.82 31.13
C GLN A 316 -6.29 6.61 29.92
N LEU A 317 -6.54 5.93 28.80
CA LEU A 317 -7.18 6.53 27.63
C LEU A 317 -8.63 6.90 27.94
N SER A 318 -9.32 6.12 28.77
CA SER A 318 -10.68 6.45 29.19
C SER A 318 -10.72 7.76 29.99
N ASP A 319 -9.75 7.96 30.89
CA ASP A 319 -9.62 9.20 31.66
C ASP A 319 -9.31 10.40 30.76
N LEU A 320 -8.34 10.25 29.84
CA LEU A 320 -7.93 11.34 28.94
C LEU A 320 -9.04 11.72 27.95
N THR A 321 -9.73 10.73 27.41
CA THR A 321 -10.74 10.95 26.37
C THR A 321 -12.12 11.21 26.95
N GLY A 322 -12.40 10.83 28.20
CA GLY A 322 -13.74 10.84 28.78
C GLY A 322 -14.67 9.80 28.15
N GLN A 323 -14.14 8.72 27.57
CA GLN A 323 -14.90 7.66 26.91
C GLN A 323 -14.50 6.30 27.48
N THR A 324 -15.47 5.45 27.80
CA THR A 324 -15.19 4.11 28.34
C THR A 324 -14.61 3.21 27.24
N ILE A 325 -13.33 2.84 27.37
CA ILE A 325 -12.63 1.97 26.41
C ILE A 325 -12.48 0.59 27.05
N SER A 326 -13.00 -0.43 26.37
CA SER A 326 -12.83 -1.82 26.79
C SER A 326 -11.41 -2.30 26.53
N PRO A 327 -10.73 -2.91 27.52
CA PRO A 327 -9.45 -3.54 27.29
C PRO A 327 -9.59 -4.92 26.66
N GLU A 328 -8.54 -5.36 25.99
CA GLU A 328 -8.40 -6.70 25.45
C GLU A 328 -6.98 -7.21 25.72
N PHE A 329 -6.84 -8.51 26.01
CA PHE A 329 -5.52 -9.07 26.25
C PHE A 329 -4.73 -9.14 24.94
N SER A 330 -3.51 -8.58 24.95
CA SER A 330 -2.56 -8.69 23.86
C SER A 330 -1.24 -9.25 24.39
N PRO A 331 -0.70 -10.31 23.78
CA PRO A 331 0.64 -10.80 24.09
C PRO A 331 1.76 -10.00 23.40
N SER A 332 1.41 -9.06 22.51
CA SER A 332 2.36 -8.28 21.71
C SER A 332 2.72 -6.97 22.38
N ILE A 333 4.00 -6.59 22.34
CA ILE A 333 4.46 -5.26 22.80
C ILE A 333 3.82 -4.13 21.98
N MET A 334 3.28 -4.44 20.80
CA MET A 334 2.58 -3.48 19.94
C MET A 334 1.14 -3.21 20.38
N GLY A 335 0.58 -3.93 21.34
CA GLY A 335 -0.83 -3.81 21.75
C GLY A 335 -1.25 -2.37 22.06
N ASP A 336 -0.51 -1.69 22.94
CA ASP A 336 -0.76 -0.28 23.33
C ASP A 336 -0.32 0.74 22.27
N HIS A 337 0.22 0.28 21.13
CA HIS A 337 0.78 1.09 20.07
C HIS A 337 -0.02 1.00 18.77
N VAL A 338 -1.16 0.29 18.76
CA VAL A 338 -2.01 0.11 17.60
C VAL A 338 -3.43 0.53 17.95
N ILE A 339 -4.00 1.46 17.18
CA ILE A 339 -5.41 1.85 17.27
C ILE A 339 -6.07 1.64 15.91
N THR A 340 -7.22 0.97 15.90
CA THR A 340 -8.00 0.74 14.67
C THR A 340 -9.21 1.66 14.61
N LEU A 341 -9.29 2.50 13.58
CA LEU A 341 -10.44 3.34 13.29
C LEU A 341 -11.58 2.50 12.68
N GLN A 342 -12.70 2.42 13.39
CA GLN A 342 -13.82 1.53 13.02
C GLN A 342 -14.89 2.21 12.15
N LYS A 343 -15.09 3.52 12.30
CA LYS A 343 -16.15 4.28 11.63
C LYS A 343 -15.68 4.83 10.28
N SER A 344 -16.30 4.37 9.19
CA SER A 344 -16.07 4.93 7.85
C SER A 344 -17.14 5.97 7.53
N TYR A 345 -16.71 7.19 7.24
CA TYR A 345 -17.60 8.31 6.87
C TYR A 345 -17.91 8.33 5.37
N ARG A 346 -17.01 7.76 4.57
CA ARG A 346 -17.12 7.72 3.10
C ARG A 346 -17.89 6.50 2.60
N PHE A 347 -17.77 5.37 3.28
CA PHE A 347 -18.33 4.09 2.84
C PHE A 347 -19.52 3.68 3.70
N SER A 348 -20.51 4.56 3.85
CA SER A 348 -21.76 4.28 4.58
C SER A 348 -22.81 3.51 3.76
N GLY A 349 -22.53 3.20 2.48
CA GLY A 349 -23.42 2.50 1.56
C GLY A 349 -23.03 1.05 1.23
N VAL A 350 -23.62 0.51 0.16
CA VAL A 350 -23.45 -0.90 -0.25
C VAL A 350 -22.00 -1.31 -0.47
N ILE A 351 -21.15 -0.42 -1.00
CA ILE A 351 -19.71 -0.70 -1.22
C ILE A 351 -19.01 -0.95 0.13
N GLY A 352 -19.35 -0.18 1.16
CA GLY A 352 -18.81 -0.37 2.50
C GLY A 352 -19.28 -1.67 3.15
N GLN A 353 -20.55 -2.03 2.95
CA GLN A 353 -21.10 -3.32 3.41
C GLN A 353 -20.41 -4.49 2.71
N LEU A 354 -20.22 -4.40 1.39
CA LEU A 354 -19.50 -5.40 0.59
C LEU A 354 -18.06 -5.55 1.08
N ALA A 355 -17.36 -4.44 1.31
CA ALA A 355 -15.98 -4.44 1.77
C ALA A 355 -15.85 -5.07 3.18
N LYS A 356 -16.75 -4.74 4.11
CA LYS A 356 -16.81 -5.37 5.44
C LYS A 356 -17.11 -6.86 5.35
N ALA A 357 -18.05 -7.26 4.49
CA ALA A 357 -18.42 -8.66 4.30
C ALA A 357 -17.26 -9.48 3.71
N ILE A 358 -16.51 -8.91 2.77
CA ILE A 358 -15.30 -9.55 2.21
C ILE A 358 -14.25 -9.73 3.31
N ASN A 359 -13.90 -8.68 4.06
CA ASN A 359 -12.91 -8.77 5.14
C ASN A 359 -13.29 -9.76 6.23
N GLY A 360 -14.56 -9.78 6.63
CA GLY A 360 -15.09 -10.69 7.64
C GLY A 360 -15.35 -12.11 7.15
N GLU A 361 -14.92 -12.49 5.94
CA GLU A 361 -15.11 -13.82 5.33
C GLU A 361 -16.61 -14.22 5.20
N GLN A 362 -17.50 -13.24 5.16
CA GLN A 362 -18.95 -13.43 5.15
C GLN A 362 -19.44 -13.73 3.73
N SER A 363 -19.01 -14.85 3.15
CA SER A 363 -19.33 -15.22 1.76
C SER A 363 -20.83 -15.16 1.46
N LYS A 364 -21.68 -15.62 2.38
CA LYS A 364 -23.15 -15.54 2.24
C LYS A 364 -23.61 -14.08 2.06
N LYS A 365 -23.15 -13.18 2.93
CA LYS A 365 -23.52 -11.77 2.87
C LYS A 365 -23.01 -11.08 1.62
N VAL A 366 -21.81 -11.44 1.15
CA VAL A 366 -21.28 -10.94 -0.13
C VAL A 366 -22.21 -11.30 -1.27
N PHE A 367 -22.62 -12.56 -1.39
CA PHE A 367 -23.52 -12.98 -2.46
C PHE A 367 -24.92 -12.38 -2.31
N GLU A 368 -25.47 -12.25 -1.10
CA GLU A 368 -26.74 -11.51 -0.90
C GLU A 368 -26.68 -10.11 -1.53
N LEU A 369 -25.65 -9.33 -1.21
CA LEU A 369 -25.48 -7.98 -1.77
C LEU A 369 -25.29 -7.97 -3.29
N LEU A 370 -24.54 -8.94 -3.84
CA LEU A 370 -24.33 -9.04 -5.29
C LEU A 370 -25.63 -9.43 -6.01
N HIS A 371 -26.42 -10.37 -5.49
CA HIS A 371 -27.69 -10.78 -6.09
C HIS A 371 -28.76 -9.68 -5.97
N GLU A 372 -28.86 -9.00 -4.82
CA GLU A 372 -29.74 -7.84 -4.65
C GLU A 372 -29.42 -6.74 -5.68
N SER A 373 -28.13 -6.51 -5.95
CA SER A 373 -27.70 -5.54 -6.97
C SER A 373 -28.04 -5.97 -8.40
N ALA A 374 -28.06 -7.27 -8.68
CA ALA A 374 -28.37 -7.80 -10.01
C ALA A 374 -29.89 -7.88 -10.28
N GLN A 375 -30.70 -8.06 -9.24
CA GLN A 375 -32.17 -8.15 -9.33
C GLN A 375 -32.84 -6.78 -9.38
N SER A 376 -32.23 -5.77 -8.77
CA SER A 376 -32.65 -4.39 -8.94
C SER A 376 -32.54 -4.05 -10.43
N ALA A 377 -33.62 -3.58 -11.06
CA ALA A 377 -33.64 -3.23 -12.49
C ALA A 377 -32.35 -2.46 -12.84
N PRO A 378 -31.69 -2.72 -13.99
CA PRO A 378 -30.37 -2.19 -14.31
C PRO A 378 -30.40 -0.67 -14.41
N GLN A 379 -30.33 -0.01 -13.25
CA GLN A 379 -30.07 1.41 -13.15
C GLN A 379 -28.59 1.55 -13.49
N ALA A 380 -28.31 2.30 -14.56
CA ALA A 380 -26.96 2.56 -15.03
C ALA A 380 -26.06 3.10 -13.89
N ASP A 381 -26.65 3.75 -12.89
CA ASP A 381 -25.95 4.42 -11.79
C ASP A 381 -25.98 3.65 -10.45
N ALA A 382 -26.39 2.38 -10.44
CA ALA A 382 -26.34 1.58 -9.22
C ALA A 382 -24.89 1.52 -8.67
N PRO A 383 -24.69 1.75 -7.35
CA PRO A 383 -23.35 1.81 -6.74
C PRO A 383 -22.61 0.47 -6.72
N LEU A 384 -23.33 -0.64 -6.89
CA LEU A 384 -22.78 -1.98 -7.06
C LEU A 384 -23.44 -2.64 -8.28
N GLN A 385 -22.64 -3.25 -9.13
CA GLN A 385 -23.09 -4.09 -10.25
C GLN A 385 -22.25 -5.36 -10.28
N TRP A 386 -22.88 -6.49 -10.58
CA TRP A 386 -22.21 -7.77 -10.73
C TRP A 386 -22.55 -8.44 -12.05
N GLN A 387 -21.52 -8.82 -12.79
CA GLN A 387 -21.62 -9.65 -13.98
C GLN A 387 -21.03 -11.03 -13.68
N ASP A 388 -21.90 -12.01 -13.44
CA ASP A 388 -21.54 -13.41 -13.17
C ASP A 388 -21.20 -14.13 -14.49
N SER A 389 -20.04 -13.84 -15.04
CA SER A 389 -19.49 -14.55 -16.19
C SER A 389 -17.98 -14.45 -16.26
N ASN A 390 -17.35 -15.33 -17.03
CA ASN A 390 -15.92 -15.26 -17.28
C ASN A 390 -15.61 -14.07 -18.21
N PRO A 391 -14.81 -13.06 -17.77
CA PRO A 391 -14.45 -11.94 -18.62
C PRO A 391 -13.62 -12.37 -19.86
N ALA A 392 -12.93 -13.52 -19.80
CA ALA A 392 -12.11 -14.02 -20.90
C ALA A 392 -12.94 -14.48 -22.11
N THR A 393 -14.11 -15.07 -21.89
CA THR A 393 -14.98 -15.60 -22.96
C THR A 393 -15.86 -14.52 -23.59
N HIS A 394 -16.01 -13.37 -22.94
CA HIS A 394 -16.88 -12.27 -23.36
C HIS A 394 -16.13 -10.97 -23.71
N SER A 395 -14.90 -11.07 -24.22
CA SER A 395 -14.03 -9.90 -24.49
C SER A 395 -14.67 -8.80 -25.36
N ALA A 396 -15.50 -9.16 -26.34
CA ALA A 396 -16.20 -8.16 -27.16
C ALA A 396 -17.29 -7.40 -26.37
N ALA A 397 -18.03 -8.09 -25.49
CA ALA A 397 -19.03 -7.47 -24.63
C ALA A 397 -18.38 -6.61 -23.53
N LEU A 398 -17.16 -6.96 -23.12
CA LEU A 398 -16.38 -6.24 -22.11
C LEU A 398 -15.95 -4.83 -22.56
N LEU A 399 -15.72 -4.62 -23.85
CA LEU A 399 -15.31 -3.31 -24.38
C LEU A 399 -16.40 -2.24 -24.27
N ALA A 400 -17.67 -2.61 -24.36
CA ALA A 400 -18.78 -1.65 -24.32
C ALA A 400 -18.85 -0.85 -22.99
N PRO A 401 -18.88 -1.48 -21.80
CA PRO A 401 -18.88 -0.74 -20.54
C PRO A 401 -17.56 0.00 -20.28
N ILE A 402 -16.42 -0.52 -20.76
CA ILE A 402 -15.13 0.18 -20.67
C ILE A 402 -15.16 1.47 -21.50
N TRP A 403 -15.72 1.41 -22.71
CA TRP A 403 -15.87 2.58 -23.56
C TRP A 403 -16.82 3.62 -22.94
N ALA A 404 -17.95 3.17 -22.41
CA ALA A 404 -18.90 4.04 -21.72
C ALA A 404 -18.24 4.75 -20.53
N GLY A 405 -17.45 4.02 -19.72
CA GLY A 405 -16.72 4.57 -18.58
C GLY A 405 -15.68 5.62 -18.97
N TYR A 406 -14.97 5.44 -20.08
CA TYR A 406 -13.96 6.40 -20.56
C TYR A 406 -14.51 7.48 -21.52
N ALA A 407 -15.78 7.45 -21.89
CA ALA A 407 -16.36 8.44 -22.79
C ALA A 407 -16.23 9.88 -22.28
N PRO A 408 -16.48 10.20 -20.99
CA PRO A 408 -16.26 11.54 -20.45
C PRO A 408 -14.80 12.00 -20.56
N TYR A 409 -13.86 11.08 -20.37
CA TYR A 409 -12.42 11.36 -20.50
C TYR A 409 -12.05 11.73 -21.95
N PHE A 410 -12.47 10.95 -22.94
CA PHE A 410 -12.17 11.26 -24.34
C PHE A 410 -12.85 12.56 -24.81
N ALA A 411 -14.05 12.87 -24.29
CA ALA A 411 -14.68 14.17 -24.50
C ALA A 411 -13.84 15.32 -23.90
N ALA A 412 -13.30 15.14 -22.68
CA ALA A 412 -12.43 16.13 -22.05
C ALA A 412 -11.11 16.33 -22.81
N VAL A 413 -10.51 15.26 -23.36
CA VAL A 413 -9.33 15.36 -24.23
C VAL A 413 -9.63 16.19 -25.48
N LYS A 414 -10.80 15.96 -26.11
CA LYS A 414 -11.23 16.73 -27.28
C LYS A 414 -11.43 18.22 -26.95
N ALA A 415 -12.16 18.50 -25.86
CA ALA A 415 -12.39 19.86 -25.39
C ALA A 415 -11.08 20.58 -25.01
N PHE A 416 -10.12 19.86 -24.42
CA PHE A 416 -8.78 20.39 -24.15
C PHE A 416 -8.07 20.81 -25.44
N ALA A 417 -8.08 19.94 -26.47
CA ALA A 417 -7.45 20.24 -27.75
C ALA A 417 -8.09 21.45 -28.46
N GLU A 418 -9.43 21.53 -28.47
CA GLU A 418 -10.17 22.66 -29.03
C GLU A 418 -9.85 23.98 -28.29
N ARG A 419 -9.78 23.92 -26.95
CA ARG A 419 -9.41 25.08 -26.14
C ARG A 419 -7.97 25.53 -26.39
N MET A 420 -7.01 24.62 -26.52
CA MET A 420 -5.61 24.97 -26.83
C MET A 420 -5.47 25.70 -28.18
N GLN A 421 -6.34 25.42 -29.15
CA GLN A 421 -6.35 26.15 -30.43
C GLN A 421 -6.90 27.59 -30.28
N GLN A 422 -7.85 27.80 -29.37
CA GLN A 422 -8.48 29.10 -29.15
C GLN A 422 -7.71 29.97 -28.15
N GLN A 423 -7.11 29.35 -27.14
CA GLN A 423 -6.41 29.98 -26.01
C GLN A 423 -5.12 29.20 -25.71
N PRO A 424 -4.04 29.42 -26.48
CA PRO A 424 -2.79 28.67 -26.35
C PRO A 424 -2.11 28.79 -24.97
N ASP A 425 -2.38 29.88 -24.25
CA ASP A 425 -1.79 30.13 -22.93
C ASP A 425 -2.48 29.34 -21.79
N ASP A 426 -3.69 28.80 -22.02
CA ASP A 426 -4.44 28.05 -21.02
C ASP A 426 -4.14 26.54 -21.09
N GLU A 427 -2.94 26.18 -20.61
CA GLU A 427 -2.43 24.80 -20.63
C GLU A 427 -2.97 23.92 -19.49
N ASN A 428 -3.96 24.39 -18.72
CA ASN A 428 -4.46 23.68 -17.55
C ASN A 428 -5.14 22.36 -17.94
N ALA A 429 -4.51 21.23 -17.58
CA ALA A 429 -5.02 19.88 -17.86
C ALA A 429 -5.81 19.25 -16.69
N ALA A 430 -6.04 19.99 -15.60
CA ALA A 430 -6.67 19.45 -14.39
C ALA A 430 -8.05 18.82 -14.64
N SER A 431 -8.87 19.41 -15.50
CA SER A 431 -10.19 18.87 -15.87
C SER A 431 -10.10 17.53 -16.60
N VAL A 432 -9.05 17.33 -17.42
CA VAL A 432 -8.81 16.09 -18.16
C VAL A 432 -8.38 14.97 -17.20
N PHE A 433 -7.53 15.30 -16.22
CA PHE A 433 -7.19 14.37 -15.13
C PHE A 433 -8.41 14.01 -14.27
N ALA A 434 -9.23 15.01 -13.90
CA ALA A 434 -10.44 14.77 -13.14
C ALA A 434 -11.42 13.86 -13.88
N ALA A 435 -11.56 14.02 -15.21
CA ALA A 435 -12.36 13.14 -16.05
C ALA A 435 -11.75 11.73 -16.15
N PHE A 436 -10.42 11.62 -16.22
CA PHE A 436 -9.72 10.33 -16.24
C PHE A 436 -9.87 9.55 -14.93
N ASP A 437 -9.96 10.23 -13.80
CA ASP A 437 -10.15 9.60 -12.48
C ASP A 437 -11.62 9.20 -12.20
N GLN A 438 -12.56 9.52 -13.10
CA GLN A 438 -13.95 9.08 -12.96
C GLN A 438 -14.11 7.58 -13.18
N PHE A 439 -13.26 6.93 -13.97
CA PHE A 439 -13.40 5.52 -14.31
C PHE A 439 -12.05 4.81 -14.35
N ARG A 440 -12.00 3.59 -13.81
CA ARG A 440 -10.81 2.74 -13.88
C ARG A 440 -11.15 1.27 -14.06
N VAL A 441 -10.41 0.60 -14.94
CA VAL A 441 -10.40 -0.86 -15.03
C VAL A 441 -9.26 -1.42 -14.19
N LEU A 442 -9.55 -2.36 -13.30
CA LEU A 442 -8.58 -3.07 -12.47
C LEU A 442 -8.62 -4.57 -12.77
N SER A 443 -7.44 -5.20 -12.82
CA SER A 443 -7.31 -6.66 -12.94
C SER A 443 -6.17 -7.18 -12.06
N PRO A 444 -6.25 -8.39 -11.48
CA PRO A 444 -5.11 -9.00 -10.81
C PRO A 444 -4.01 -9.42 -11.80
N LEU A 445 -4.36 -9.71 -13.06
CA LEU A 445 -3.43 -10.20 -14.07
C LEU A 445 -2.81 -9.08 -14.89
N ARG A 446 -1.48 -9.11 -15.01
CA ARG A 446 -0.76 -8.25 -15.95
C ARG A 446 -0.86 -8.75 -17.40
N ARG A 447 -0.70 -10.06 -17.60
CA ARG A 447 -0.68 -10.73 -18.91
C ARG A 447 -1.72 -11.85 -18.98
N GLY A 448 -2.03 -12.31 -20.19
CA GLY A 448 -3.00 -13.38 -20.44
C GLY A 448 -4.40 -12.86 -20.69
N LEU A 449 -5.40 -13.71 -20.47
CA LEU A 449 -6.81 -13.36 -20.69
C LEU A 449 -7.36 -12.52 -19.53
N ALA A 450 -8.26 -11.57 -19.83
CA ALA A 450 -8.81 -10.60 -18.88
C ALA A 450 -7.72 -9.83 -18.10
N SER A 451 -6.58 -9.60 -18.75
CA SER A 451 -5.41 -8.96 -18.17
C SER A 451 -5.27 -7.49 -18.57
N VAL A 452 -4.45 -6.76 -17.82
CA VAL A 452 -4.16 -5.34 -18.08
C VAL A 452 -3.66 -5.11 -19.52
N GLU A 453 -2.68 -5.90 -19.97
CA GLU A 453 -2.11 -5.76 -21.32
C GLU A 453 -3.18 -6.00 -22.40
N GLN A 454 -4.03 -7.01 -22.23
CA GLN A 454 -5.10 -7.31 -23.19
C GLN A 454 -6.13 -6.19 -23.27
N ILE A 455 -6.61 -5.69 -22.13
CA ILE A 455 -7.63 -4.63 -22.09
C ILE A 455 -7.10 -3.34 -22.71
N ASN A 456 -5.87 -2.95 -22.38
CA ASN A 456 -5.24 -1.78 -22.97
C ASN A 456 -5.13 -1.92 -24.49
N ALA A 457 -4.66 -3.08 -24.99
CA ALA A 457 -4.55 -3.33 -26.43
C ALA A 457 -5.90 -3.31 -27.15
N GLN A 458 -6.95 -3.88 -26.56
CA GLN A 458 -8.29 -3.91 -27.14
C GLN A 458 -8.92 -2.51 -27.19
N LEU A 459 -8.77 -1.71 -26.14
CA LEU A 459 -9.25 -0.32 -26.14
C LEU A 459 -8.50 0.51 -27.16
N GLU A 460 -7.19 0.33 -27.27
CA GLU A 460 -6.33 0.95 -28.29
C GLU A 460 -6.74 0.57 -29.73
N GLN A 461 -7.08 -0.69 -29.99
CA GLN A 461 -7.61 -1.12 -31.28
C GLN A 461 -9.00 -0.50 -31.56
N SER A 462 -9.83 -0.38 -30.52
CA SER A 462 -11.15 0.24 -30.57
C SER A 462 -11.07 1.74 -30.89
N LEU A 463 -10.05 2.43 -30.37
CA LEU A 463 -9.72 3.83 -30.69
C LEU A 463 -9.29 3.98 -32.15
N ALA A 464 -8.46 3.07 -32.66
CA ALA A 464 -8.03 3.09 -34.05
C ALA A 464 -9.21 2.92 -35.03
N LYS A 465 -10.13 1.98 -34.74
CA LYS A 465 -11.36 1.78 -35.53
C LYS A 465 -12.29 3.00 -35.56
N ARG A 466 -12.20 3.89 -34.56
CA ARG A 466 -12.98 5.14 -34.46
C ARG A 466 -12.26 6.35 -35.03
N GLY A 467 -11.06 6.17 -35.60
CA GLY A 467 -10.25 7.27 -36.15
C GLY A 467 -9.62 8.19 -35.08
N LEU A 468 -9.67 7.80 -33.80
CA LEU A 468 -9.07 8.57 -32.69
C LEU A 468 -7.58 8.27 -32.50
N ARG A 469 -7.05 7.28 -33.24
CA ARG A 469 -5.65 6.87 -33.27
C ARG A 469 -5.32 6.35 -34.66
N LEU A 470 -4.15 6.71 -35.19
CA LEU A 470 -3.63 6.08 -36.41
C LEU A 470 -3.02 4.70 -36.10
N PRO A 471 -3.22 3.69 -36.98
CA PRO A 471 -2.51 2.42 -36.88
C PRO A 471 -0.99 2.66 -36.77
N ASP A 472 -0.31 1.85 -35.96
CA ASP A 472 1.15 1.87 -35.76
C ASP A 472 1.77 3.12 -35.09
N GLN A 473 0.97 4.13 -34.73
CA GLN A 473 1.46 5.22 -33.89
C GLN A 473 1.51 4.82 -32.42
N ALA A 474 2.71 4.93 -31.82
CA ALA A 474 2.93 4.73 -30.39
C ALA A 474 2.32 5.87 -29.54
N TRP A 475 2.24 7.09 -30.07
CA TRP A 475 1.75 8.26 -29.35
C TRP A 475 0.56 8.88 -30.08
N TYR A 476 -0.48 9.20 -29.32
CA TYR A 476 -1.72 9.78 -29.83
C TYR A 476 -2.39 10.60 -28.72
N ALA A 477 -3.22 11.57 -29.10
CA ALA A 477 -3.96 12.40 -28.15
C ALA A 477 -4.90 11.55 -27.29
N GLY A 478 -4.86 11.74 -25.97
CA GLY A 478 -5.62 10.97 -25.00
C GLY A 478 -4.98 9.66 -24.58
N ARG A 479 -3.78 9.30 -25.05
CA ARG A 479 -3.05 8.13 -24.51
C ARG A 479 -2.69 8.37 -23.06
N ALA A 480 -3.22 7.55 -22.16
CA ALA A 480 -2.79 7.50 -20.78
C ALA A 480 -1.59 6.56 -20.63
N VAL A 481 -0.55 7.02 -19.94
CA VAL A 481 0.70 6.29 -19.75
C VAL A 481 1.05 6.12 -18.27
N LEU A 482 1.67 5.01 -17.93
CA LEU A 482 2.20 4.68 -16.61
C LEU A 482 3.72 4.63 -16.70
N VAL A 483 4.39 5.27 -15.75
CA VAL A 483 5.84 5.18 -15.58
C VAL A 483 6.16 3.90 -14.78
N PRO A 484 6.83 2.89 -15.35
CA PRO A 484 7.04 1.60 -14.69
C PRO A 484 8.24 1.59 -13.74
N GLN A 485 9.15 2.56 -13.86
CA GLN A 485 10.39 2.69 -13.07
C GLN A 485 10.71 4.16 -12.84
N ASN A 486 11.42 4.48 -11.75
CA ASN A 486 11.76 5.87 -11.43
C ASN A 486 12.67 6.49 -12.50
N LEU A 487 12.30 7.65 -13.03
CA LEU A 487 13.09 8.47 -13.96
C LEU A 487 13.50 9.76 -13.23
N TYR A 488 14.60 9.69 -12.48
CA TYR A 488 15.04 10.77 -11.59
C TYR A 488 15.35 12.09 -12.32
N GLU A 489 15.90 12.02 -13.54
CA GLU A 489 16.17 13.20 -14.37
C GLU A 489 14.89 13.98 -14.74
N LEU A 490 13.75 13.29 -14.76
CA LEU A 490 12.45 13.85 -15.08
C LEU A 490 11.61 14.10 -13.83
N ASN A 491 12.13 13.77 -12.63
CA ASN A 491 11.38 13.75 -11.38
C ASN A 491 10.05 12.98 -11.51
N LEU A 492 10.10 11.84 -12.21
CA LEU A 492 8.99 10.91 -12.38
C LEU A 492 9.26 9.63 -11.61
N PHE A 493 8.23 9.09 -10.97
CA PHE A 493 8.34 7.91 -10.12
C PHE A 493 7.50 6.75 -10.65
N ASN A 494 7.87 5.54 -10.25
CA ASN A 494 7.14 4.33 -10.57
C ASN A 494 5.69 4.45 -10.10
N GLY A 495 4.76 4.27 -11.03
CA GLY A 495 3.32 4.38 -10.79
C GLY A 495 2.72 5.74 -11.16
N ASP A 496 3.53 6.73 -11.54
CA ASP A 496 3.04 8.02 -12.02
C ASP A 496 2.27 7.83 -13.33
N ILE A 497 1.10 8.49 -13.41
CA ILE A 497 0.25 8.48 -14.60
C ILE A 497 0.44 9.81 -15.33
N GLY A 498 0.71 9.71 -16.63
CA GLY A 498 0.74 10.84 -17.55
C GLY A 498 -0.39 10.76 -18.57
N LEU A 499 -0.90 11.92 -18.99
CA LEU A 499 -1.91 12.02 -20.04
C LEU A 499 -1.30 12.73 -21.26
N THR A 500 -1.37 12.09 -22.42
CA THR A 500 -0.84 12.65 -23.67
C THR A 500 -1.86 13.62 -24.25
N LEU A 501 -1.51 14.90 -24.31
CA LEU A 501 -2.39 15.97 -24.78
C LEU A 501 -1.69 16.79 -25.88
N PRO A 502 -2.42 17.26 -26.90
CA PRO A 502 -1.87 18.14 -27.93
C PRO A 502 -1.75 19.58 -27.44
N ASP A 503 -0.74 20.30 -27.89
CA ASP A 503 -0.68 21.77 -27.80
C ASP A 503 -1.48 22.45 -28.93
N ALA A 504 -1.41 23.78 -29.00
CA ALA A 504 -2.11 24.59 -30.01
C ALA A 504 -1.75 24.19 -31.47
N ASN A 505 -0.55 23.65 -31.70
CA ASN A 505 -0.08 23.21 -33.02
C ASN A 505 -0.31 21.71 -33.27
N GLY A 506 -1.01 21.03 -32.35
CA GLY A 506 -1.23 19.58 -32.42
C GLY A 506 -0.03 18.74 -31.99
N LYS A 507 1.06 19.34 -31.50
CA LYS A 507 2.23 18.60 -31.02
C LYS A 507 1.91 17.98 -29.65
N LEU A 508 2.26 16.70 -29.49
CA LEU A 508 1.92 15.94 -28.29
C LEU A 508 2.89 16.18 -27.15
N TRP A 509 2.33 16.38 -25.97
CA TRP A 509 3.02 16.48 -24.69
C TRP A 509 2.40 15.52 -23.69
N VAL A 510 3.21 14.89 -22.84
CA VAL A 510 2.71 14.08 -21.73
C VAL A 510 2.68 14.95 -20.49
N HIS A 511 1.48 15.21 -19.99
CA HIS A 511 1.25 15.97 -18.77
C HIS A 511 1.27 15.02 -17.57
N PHE A 512 1.94 15.40 -16.49
CA PHE A 512 1.94 14.71 -15.20
C PHE A 512 1.52 15.69 -14.10
N LEU A 513 0.63 15.26 -13.19
CA LEU A 513 0.20 16.10 -12.07
C LEU A 513 1.35 16.36 -11.10
N GLU A 514 1.46 17.60 -10.61
CA GLU A 514 2.42 17.98 -9.58
C GLU A 514 1.77 18.16 -8.21
N ALA A 515 2.56 17.97 -7.14
CA ALA A 515 2.11 18.08 -5.75
C ALA A 515 1.66 19.50 -5.36
N GLU A 516 2.29 20.50 -5.97
CA GLU A 516 2.02 21.93 -5.74
C GLU A 516 0.82 22.45 -6.56
N GLY A 517 0.20 21.57 -7.37
CA GLY A 517 -0.85 21.91 -8.31
C GLY A 517 -0.30 22.12 -9.73
N GLY A 518 -1.17 22.03 -10.73
CA GLY A 518 -0.79 22.13 -12.14
C GLY A 518 -0.22 20.82 -12.73
N THR A 519 0.40 20.94 -13.90
CA THR A 519 0.98 19.79 -14.60
C THR A 519 2.35 20.10 -15.18
N ARG A 520 3.26 19.15 -15.06
CA ARG A 520 4.53 19.16 -15.77
C ARG A 520 4.41 18.46 -17.11
N LYS A 521 4.94 19.13 -18.15
CA LYS A 521 5.00 18.59 -19.51
C LYS A 521 6.32 17.88 -19.76
N VAL A 522 6.23 16.69 -20.35
CA VAL A 522 7.39 15.92 -20.82
C VAL A 522 7.16 15.54 -22.28
N ALA A 523 8.17 15.75 -23.11
CA ALA A 523 8.12 15.32 -24.50
C ALA A 523 8.09 13.78 -24.58
N PRO A 524 7.23 13.18 -25.43
CA PRO A 524 7.17 11.74 -25.64
C PRO A 524 8.54 11.05 -25.87
N SER A 525 9.46 11.72 -26.56
CA SER A 525 10.81 11.20 -26.85
C SER A 525 11.70 11.01 -25.61
N ARG A 526 11.40 11.68 -24.49
CA ARG A 526 12.12 11.50 -23.21
C ARG A 526 11.57 10.33 -22.39
N LEU A 527 10.49 9.70 -22.84
CA LEU A 527 9.79 8.61 -22.15
C LEU A 527 10.06 7.29 -22.87
N ALA A 528 11.25 6.72 -22.66
CA ALA A 528 11.73 5.55 -23.40
C ALA A 528 11.04 4.22 -23.04
N SER A 529 10.32 4.14 -21.91
CA SER A 529 9.73 2.88 -21.44
C SER A 529 8.48 3.12 -20.60
N VAL A 530 7.42 3.64 -21.21
CA VAL A 530 6.12 3.80 -20.54
C VAL A 530 5.11 2.77 -21.02
N GLU A 531 4.18 2.40 -20.14
CA GLU A 531 3.11 1.44 -20.42
C GLU A 531 1.77 2.17 -20.61
N THR A 532 0.86 1.67 -21.45
CA THR A 532 -0.49 2.24 -21.54
C THR A 532 -1.28 1.96 -20.25
N ALA A 533 -2.08 2.92 -19.78
CA ALA A 533 -2.63 2.95 -18.42
C ALA A 533 -4.18 3.05 -18.31
N PHE A 534 -4.94 2.56 -19.30
CA PHE A 534 -6.40 2.51 -19.19
C PHE A 534 -6.89 1.37 -18.29
N ALA A 535 -6.17 0.26 -18.24
CA ALA A 535 -6.28 -0.75 -17.22
C ALA A 535 -5.02 -0.72 -16.34
N LEU A 536 -5.18 -1.01 -15.06
CA LEU A 536 -4.08 -1.13 -14.10
C LEU A 536 -4.19 -2.45 -13.33
N THR A 537 -3.07 -2.93 -12.83
CA THR A 537 -3.13 -3.99 -11.83
C THR A 537 -3.64 -3.42 -10.51
N VAL A 538 -4.28 -4.25 -9.67
CA VAL A 538 -4.73 -3.82 -8.33
C VAL A 538 -3.58 -3.22 -7.52
N HIS A 539 -2.40 -3.84 -7.57
CA HIS A 539 -1.18 -3.30 -6.93
C HIS A 539 -0.84 -1.88 -7.41
N LYS A 540 -0.85 -1.63 -8.73
CA LYS A 540 -0.52 -0.30 -9.29
C LYS A 540 -1.61 0.76 -9.04
N SER A 541 -2.76 0.35 -8.52
CA SER A 541 -3.85 1.26 -8.11
C SER A 541 -3.76 1.70 -6.63
N GLN A 542 -2.87 1.10 -5.84
CA GLN A 542 -2.67 1.50 -4.44
C GLN A 542 -2.33 3.00 -4.32
N GLY A 543 -2.76 3.63 -3.22
CA GLY A 543 -2.72 5.09 -3.06
C GLY A 543 -3.62 5.91 -4.01
N SER A 544 -4.25 5.30 -5.02
CA SER A 544 -5.18 5.97 -5.96
C SER A 544 -6.64 5.68 -5.60
N GLU A 545 -7.57 6.48 -6.10
CA GLU A 545 -9.01 6.27 -5.92
C GLU A 545 -9.77 6.83 -7.13
N PHE A 546 -10.87 6.20 -7.51
CA PHE A 546 -11.62 6.51 -8.73
C PHE A 546 -13.11 6.57 -8.42
N ALA A 547 -13.90 7.37 -9.16
CA ALA A 547 -15.34 7.41 -8.91
C ALA A 547 -15.97 6.02 -9.14
N HIS A 548 -15.70 5.43 -10.31
CA HIS A 548 -16.14 4.10 -10.71
C HIS A 548 -14.95 3.16 -10.96
N VAL A 549 -14.96 2.01 -10.31
CA VAL A 549 -14.03 0.90 -10.57
C VAL A 549 -14.74 -0.27 -11.24
N LEU A 550 -14.24 -0.72 -12.39
CA LEU A 550 -14.56 -2.00 -13.01
C LEU A 550 -13.46 -3.01 -12.64
N LEU A 551 -13.77 -3.96 -11.76
CA LEU A 551 -12.85 -5.02 -11.35
C LEU A 551 -13.10 -6.28 -12.18
N LEU A 552 -12.08 -6.70 -12.92
CA LEU A 552 -12.08 -7.95 -13.66
C LEU A 552 -11.45 -9.06 -12.83
N LEU A 553 -12.21 -10.11 -12.55
CA LEU A 553 -11.71 -11.32 -11.89
C LEU A 553 -11.58 -12.43 -12.94
N PRO A 554 -10.35 -12.86 -13.28
CA PRO A 554 -10.13 -13.94 -14.23
C PRO A 554 -10.62 -15.27 -13.66
N SER A 555 -11.00 -16.21 -14.53
CA SER A 555 -11.39 -17.56 -14.13
C SER A 555 -10.29 -18.29 -13.35
N SER A 556 -10.69 -19.19 -12.45
CA SER A 556 -9.81 -20.08 -11.68
C SER A 556 -8.85 -20.89 -12.56
N GLU A 557 -9.22 -21.18 -13.81
CA GLU A 557 -8.42 -21.95 -14.77
C GLU A 557 -7.29 -21.13 -15.43
N SER A 558 -7.32 -19.79 -15.32
CA SER A 558 -6.39 -18.88 -16.03
C SER A 558 -5.02 -18.71 -15.36
N GLY A 559 -4.65 -19.59 -14.41
CA GLY A 559 -3.40 -19.49 -13.65
C GLY A 559 -3.33 -18.31 -12.67
N ALA A 560 -4.43 -17.57 -12.49
CA ALA A 560 -4.53 -16.41 -11.59
C ALA A 560 -4.78 -16.77 -10.11
N SER A 561 -5.12 -18.03 -9.85
CA SER A 561 -5.41 -18.56 -8.50
C SER A 561 -4.35 -18.19 -7.44
N PRO A 562 -3.04 -18.16 -7.73
CA PRO A 562 -2.03 -17.73 -6.76
C PRO A 562 -2.11 -16.25 -6.36
N LEU A 563 -2.58 -15.37 -7.25
CA LEU A 563 -2.70 -13.92 -7.00
C LEU A 563 -4.04 -13.53 -6.36
N LEU A 564 -5.10 -14.31 -6.62
CA LEU A 564 -6.40 -14.08 -6.02
C LEU A 564 -6.36 -14.28 -4.51
N SER A 565 -6.86 -13.27 -3.79
CA SER A 565 -6.95 -13.24 -2.33
C SER A 565 -8.02 -12.24 -1.91
N ARG A 566 -8.45 -12.35 -0.66
CA ARG A 566 -9.41 -11.46 -0.04
C ARG A 566 -8.90 -10.03 -0.03
N GLU A 567 -7.64 -9.83 0.37
CA GLU A 567 -6.99 -8.53 0.47
C GLU A 567 -6.90 -7.86 -0.91
N LEU A 568 -6.68 -8.62 -1.99
CA LEU A 568 -6.69 -8.09 -3.35
C LEU A 568 -8.08 -7.58 -3.76
N VAL A 569 -9.12 -8.38 -3.54
CA VAL A 569 -10.50 -7.98 -3.88
C VAL A 569 -10.92 -6.78 -3.03
N TYR A 570 -10.67 -6.82 -1.72
CA TYR A 570 -10.93 -5.71 -0.80
C TYR A 570 -10.21 -4.43 -1.25
N THR A 571 -8.92 -4.54 -1.58
CA THR A 571 -8.14 -3.38 -2.04
C THR A 571 -8.73 -2.81 -3.31
N ALA A 572 -9.14 -3.63 -4.27
CA ALA A 572 -9.69 -3.17 -5.54
C ALA A 572 -11.05 -2.46 -5.38
N ILE A 573 -11.98 -3.04 -4.62
CA ILE A 573 -13.32 -2.44 -4.43
C ILE A 573 -13.25 -1.12 -3.65
N THR A 574 -12.32 -1.02 -2.69
CA THR A 574 -12.18 0.19 -1.87
C THR A 574 -11.46 1.33 -2.59
N ARG A 575 -10.97 1.10 -3.83
CA ARG A 575 -10.54 2.19 -4.72
C ARG A 575 -11.72 2.98 -5.28
N ALA A 576 -12.93 2.42 -5.32
CA ALA A 576 -14.10 3.13 -5.79
C ALA A 576 -14.59 4.16 -4.77
N LYS A 577 -14.98 5.36 -5.23
CA LYS A 577 -15.65 6.37 -4.41
C LYS A 577 -17.16 6.17 -4.41
N THR A 578 -17.74 5.90 -5.58
CA THR A 578 -19.19 5.93 -5.78
C THR A 578 -19.75 4.65 -6.40
N LYS A 579 -18.99 3.97 -7.27
CA LYS A 579 -19.48 2.80 -8.01
C LYS A 579 -18.45 1.69 -8.16
N VAL A 580 -18.88 0.44 -7.96
CA VAL A 580 -18.11 -0.77 -8.27
C VAL A 580 -18.89 -1.63 -9.27
N THR A 581 -18.25 -2.01 -10.36
CA THR A 581 -18.71 -3.10 -11.22
C THR A 581 -17.76 -4.27 -11.05
N LEU A 582 -18.26 -5.40 -10.55
CA LEU A 582 -17.52 -6.64 -10.40
C LEU A 582 -17.85 -7.55 -11.59
N TRP A 583 -16.85 -7.93 -12.36
CA TRP A 583 -17.01 -8.89 -13.44
C TRP A 583 -16.19 -10.14 -13.15
N GLY A 584 -16.88 -11.22 -12.82
CA GLY A 584 -16.26 -12.50 -12.53
C GLY A 584 -17.24 -13.51 -11.97
N GLU A 585 -16.88 -14.76 -12.12
CA GLU A 585 -17.71 -15.90 -11.73
C GLU A 585 -17.87 -16.01 -10.22
N ALA A 586 -19.03 -16.45 -9.75
CA ALA A 586 -19.30 -16.71 -8.34
C ALA A 586 -18.25 -17.64 -7.69
N SER A 587 -17.77 -18.66 -8.41
CA SER A 587 -16.72 -19.58 -7.96
C SER A 587 -15.41 -18.84 -7.65
N THR A 588 -14.99 -17.94 -8.54
CA THR A 588 -13.76 -17.15 -8.43
C THR A 588 -13.84 -16.16 -7.26
N ILE A 589 -14.99 -15.50 -7.09
CA ILE A 589 -15.23 -14.58 -5.97
C ILE A 589 -15.14 -15.35 -4.63
N ARG A 590 -15.79 -16.51 -4.54
CA ARG A 590 -15.76 -17.35 -3.35
C ARG A 590 -14.34 -17.82 -3.02
N GLN A 591 -13.58 -18.24 -4.03
CA GLN A 591 -12.18 -18.64 -3.87
C GLN A 591 -11.33 -17.48 -3.35
N ALA A 592 -11.50 -16.28 -3.90
CA ALA A 592 -10.75 -15.12 -3.47
C ALA A 592 -11.05 -14.77 -2.01
N ILE A 593 -12.32 -14.75 -1.58
CA ILE A 593 -12.73 -14.44 -0.20
C ILE A 593 -12.15 -15.44 0.80
N ALA A 594 -12.13 -16.73 0.44
CA ALA A 594 -11.62 -17.79 1.32
C ALA A 594 -10.09 -17.80 1.44
N LYS A 595 -9.37 -17.12 0.55
CA LYS A 595 -7.90 -17.13 0.51
C LYS A 595 -7.34 -15.85 1.12
N LYS A 596 -6.70 -15.98 2.28
CA LYS A 596 -5.90 -14.93 2.91
C LYS A 596 -4.49 -14.90 2.32
N VAL A 597 -3.94 -13.71 2.12
CA VAL A 597 -2.49 -13.57 1.89
C VAL A 597 -1.74 -13.82 3.20
N GLU A 598 -1.03 -14.93 3.28
CA GLU A 598 -0.09 -15.20 4.37
C GLU A 598 1.34 -15.05 3.85
N ARG A 599 2.09 -14.13 4.49
CA ARG A 599 3.52 -13.98 4.24
C ARG A 599 4.30 -14.51 5.41
N GLN A 600 5.32 -15.31 5.13
CA GLN A 600 6.18 -15.86 6.15
C GLN A 600 7.17 -14.81 6.63
N SER A 601 7.04 -14.41 7.89
CA SER A 601 7.84 -13.40 8.57
C SER A 601 8.14 -13.89 9.99
N GLY A 602 9.31 -13.53 10.53
CA GLY A 602 9.64 -13.71 11.94
C GLY A 602 9.39 -12.46 12.77
N LEU A 603 8.95 -11.35 12.16
CA LEU A 603 8.80 -10.06 12.84
C LEU A 603 7.79 -10.12 13.98
N ALA A 604 6.59 -10.68 13.74
CA ALA A 604 5.55 -10.77 14.77
C ALA A 604 6.03 -11.58 15.99
N GLU A 605 6.69 -12.72 15.77
CA GLU A 605 7.27 -13.55 16.84
C GLU A 605 8.36 -12.81 17.62
N ARG A 606 9.21 -12.04 16.92
CA ARG A 606 10.19 -11.13 17.56
C ARG A 606 9.55 -9.90 18.21
N LEU A 607 8.24 -9.69 18.14
CA LEU A 607 7.55 -8.64 18.91
C LEU A 607 6.74 -9.21 20.09
N LEU A 608 6.67 -10.54 20.19
CA LEU A 608 6.13 -11.26 21.36
C LEU A 608 7.21 -11.54 22.42
N MET A 609 8.43 -11.82 21.95
CA MET A 609 9.64 -11.95 22.78
C MET A 609 10.13 -10.59 23.24
#